data_AF-A0A819Y062-F1
#
_entry.id   AF-A0A819Y062-F1
#
_cell.length_a   1.000
_cell.length_b   1.000
_cell.length_c   1.000
_cell.angle_alpha   90.00
_cell.angle_beta   90.00
_cell.angle_gamma   90.00
#
_symmetry.space_group_name_H-M   'P 1'
#
loop_
_entity.id
_entity.type
_entity.pdbx_description
1 polymer ?
#
loop_
_entity_poly.entity_id
_entity_poly.type
_entity_poly.pdbx_seq_one_letter_code
_entity_poly.pdbx_strand_id
1 'polypeptide(L)'
;MSHLSTSSPETESFISQSNKTTVIPINDSNNSIIISDEKFERLLDRINNSNEITKSQIANPGALGLAGFALTTFILSVFNAGEYLINIKLEPVVLPVALFYGGLAQLLAGMWEFKLNNIFGATAFTSYGAFWMSFAGYVHIILPKLKHIANIKKATGLFLLAWFIFTL
;
A
#
# COMPACT_ATOMS: atom_id res chain seq x y z
N MET A 1 -27.00 -90.73 -27.51
CA MET A 1 -25.90 -89.75 -27.72
C MET A 1 -26.05 -88.70 -26.62
N SER A 2 -25.38 -88.80 -25.45
CA SER A 2 -23.93 -88.56 -25.20
C SER A 2 -23.53 -87.15 -25.67
N HIS A 3 -23.13 -86.18 -24.85
CA HIS A 3 -22.27 -86.19 -23.66
C HIS A 3 -22.50 -84.96 -22.75
N LEU A 4 -22.23 -85.12 -21.45
CA LEU A 4 -21.84 -84.06 -20.49
C LEU A 4 -20.35 -83.67 -20.67
N SER A 5 -19.99 -82.41 -20.35
CA SER A 5 -18.79 -81.99 -19.56
C SER A 5 -18.62 -80.46 -19.63
N THR A 6 -18.96 -79.66 -18.61
CA THR A 6 -18.11 -79.18 -17.48
C THR A 6 -16.94 -78.26 -17.85
N SER A 7 -16.96 -77.01 -17.34
CA SER A 7 -15.86 -76.31 -16.62
C SER A 7 -16.27 -74.83 -16.40
N SER A 8 -16.63 -74.43 -15.17
CA SER A 8 -15.77 -73.77 -14.16
C SER A 8 -15.81 -72.22 -14.23
N PRO A 9 -15.81 -71.49 -13.09
CA PRO A 9 -16.16 -70.07 -13.00
C PRO A 9 -14.92 -69.18 -13.14
N GLU A 10 -14.95 -68.22 -14.07
CA GLU A 10 -13.95 -67.13 -14.07
C GLU A 10 -14.43 -65.99 -13.17
N THR A 11 -14.06 -66.16 -11.91
CA THR A 11 -13.52 -65.15 -10.99
C THR A 11 -13.54 -63.69 -11.44
N GLU A 12 -14.23 -62.89 -10.62
CA GLU A 12 -13.80 -61.57 -10.13
C GLU A 12 -12.58 -60.97 -10.84
N SER A 13 -12.82 -59.97 -11.68
CA SER A 13 -11.78 -59.01 -12.04
C SER A 13 -12.18 -57.60 -11.64
N PHE A 14 -11.81 -57.27 -10.41
CA PHE A 14 -11.26 -55.97 -10.02
C PHE A 14 -11.95 -54.71 -10.58
N ILE A 15 -13.04 -54.30 -9.94
CA ILE A 15 -13.22 -52.87 -9.65
C ILE A 15 -12.79 -52.65 -8.21
N SER A 16 -11.49 -52.86 -7.96
CA SER A 16 -10.82 -52.08 -6.94
C SER A 16 -10.57 -50.73 -7.59
N GLN A 17 -11.55 -49.82 -7.50
CA GLN A 17 -11.23 -48.40 -7.60
C GLN A 17 -10.15 -48.18 -6.54
N SER A 18 -8.90 -47.98 -6.99
CA SER A 18 -7.83 -47.69 -6.06
C SER A 18 -8.20 -46.37 -5.41
N ASN A 19 -8.72 -46.43 -4.18
CA ASN A 19 -8.72 -45.34 -3.23
C ASN A 19 -7.26 -45.04 -2.90
N LYS A 20 -6.58 -44.48 -3.89
CA LYS A 20 -5.22 -44.04 -3.79
C LYS A 20 -5.27 -42.92 -2.74
N THR A 21 -4.51 -43.17 -1.70
CA THR A 21 -4.53 -42.43 -0.46
C THR A 21 -3.16 -41.82 -0.34
N THR A 22 -3.10 -40.50 -0.41
CA THR A 22 -1.86 -39.76 -0.25
C THR A 22 -1.54 -39.64 1.23
N VAL A 23 -0.32 -40.05 1.60
CA VAL A 23 0.21 -40.04 2.96
C VAL A 23 1.15 -38.84 3.09
N ILE A 24 0.82 -37.87 3.93
CA ILE A 24 1.65 -36.68 4.16
C ILE A 24 2.39 -36.85 5.49
N PRO A 25 3.73 -36.95 5.50
CA PRO A 25 4.51 -36.96 6.73
C PRO A 25 4.51 -35.56 7.36
N ILE A 26 4.22 -35.46 8.66
CA ILE A 26 4.07 -34.16 9.36
C ILE A 26 5.35 -33.78 10.14
N ASN A 27 6.26 -34.74 10.37
CA ASN A 27 7.55 -34.58 11.02
C ASN A 27 8.39 -35.86 10.83
N ASP A 28 9.68 -35.88 11.20
CA ASP A 28 10.55 -37.08 11.20
C ASP A 28 10.11 -38.18 12.19
N SER A 29 8.98 -38.00 12.87
CA SER A 29 8.29 -39.02 13.63
C SER A 29 7.17 -39.63 12.77
N ASN A 30 6.96 -40.95 12.87
CA ASN A 30 6.03 -41.79 12.10
C ASN A 30 4.52 -41.40 12.15
N ASN A 31 4.17 -40.16 12.46
CA ASN A 31 2.82 -39.62 12.33
C ASN A 31 2.57 -39.18 10.89
N SER A 32 1.59 -39.84 10.26
CA SER A 32 1.08 -39.45 8.95
C SER A 32 -0.42 -39.22 9.00
N ILE A 33 -0.91 -38.25 8.22
CA ILE A 33 -2.34 -38.06 8.02
C ILE A 33 -2.72 -38.80 6.73
N ILE A 34 -3.69 -39.71 6.86
CA ILE A 34 -4.27 -40.48 5.76
C ILE A 34 -5.51 -39.72 5.27
N ILE A 35 -5.45 -39.18 4.04
CA ILE A 35 -6.58 -38.52 3.39
C ILE A 35 -6.75 -39.04 1.97
N SER A 36 -7.98 -39.01 1.46
CA SER A 36 -8.23 -39.36 0.06
C SER A 36 -7.56 -38.36 -0.88
N ASP A 37 -7.12 -38.84 -2.06
CA ASP A 37 -6.51 -37.99 -3.08
C ASP A 37 -7.43 -36.83 -3.48
N GLU A 38 -8.75 -37.06 -3.57
CA GLU A 38 -9.71 -35.98 -3.85
C GLU A 38 -9.70 -34.89 -2.76
N LYS A 39 -9.56 -35.28 -1.49
CA LYS A 39 -9.48 -34.31 -0.39
C LYS A 39 -8.13 -33.60 -0.39
N PHE A 40 -7.05 -34.27 -0.78
CA PHE A 40 -5.72 -33.68 -0.92
C PHE A 40 -5.68 -32.63 -2.04
N GLU A 41 -6.18 -32.96 -3.23
CA GLU A 41 -6.23 -32.04 -4.36
C GLU A 41 -7.10 -30.82 -4.07
N ARG A 42 -8.25 -31.02 -3.39
CA ARG A 42 -9.08 -29.90 -2.90
C ARG A 42 -8.34 -29.00 -1.91
N LEU A 43 -7.38 -29.52 -1.15
CA LEU A 43 -6.54 -28.70 -0.26
C LEU A 43 -5.46 -27.97 -1.05
N LEU A 44 -4.83 -28.61 -2.03
CA LEU A 44 -3.86 -27.96 -2.92
C LEU A 44 -4.50 -26.82 -3.72
N ASP A 45 -5.69 -27.04 -4.27
CA ASP A 45 -6.46 -26.01 -4.97
C ASP A 45 -6.82 -24.83 -4.04
N ARG A 46 -7.19 -25.12 -2.79
CA ARG A 46 -7.44 -24.07 -1.79
C ARG A 46 -6.18 -23.28 -1.46
N ILE A 47 -5.03 -23.92 -1.36
CA ILE A 47 -3.75 -23.26 -1.10
C ILE A 47 -3.34 -22.41 -2.31
N ASN A 48 -3.41 -22.97 -3.52
CA ASN A 48 -3.05 -22.27 -4.75
C ASN A 48 -3.98 -21.08 -5.02
N ASN A 49 -5.30 -21.26 -4.87
CA ASN A 49 -6.26 -20.16 -5.03
C ASN A 49 -6.26 -19.18 -3.86
N SER A 50 -5.81 -19.56 -2.65
CA SER A 50 -5.65 -18.61 -1.55
C SER A 50 -4.60 -17.54 -1.83
N ASN A 51 -3.60 -17.85 -2.68
CA ASN A 51 -2.61 -16.89 -3.13
C ASN A 51 -3.13 -15.94 -4.23
N GLU A 52 -4.25 -16.28 -4.90
CA GLU A 52 -4.92 -15.37 -5.85
C GLU A 52 -5.92 -14.40 -5.17
N ILE A 53 -6.29 -14.67 -3.92
CA ILE A 53 -7.10 -13.75 -3.13
C ILE A 53 -6.18 -12.60 -2.67
N THR A 54 -6.30 -11.44 -3.35
CA THR A 54 -5.80 -10.10 -2.97
C THR A 54 -4.58 -9.51 -3.68
N LYS A 55 -4.38 -9.76 -4.98
CA LYS A 55 -3.70 -8.71 -5.77
C LYS A 55 -4.67 -7.53 -5.94
N SER A 56 -4.60 -6.57 -5.03
CA SER A 56 -5.38 -5.32 -5.11
C SER A 56 -5.26 -4.73 -6.52
N GLN A 57 -6.38 -4.58 -7.23
CA GLN A 57 -6.41 -3.96 -8.56
C GLN A 57 -6.29 -2.43 -8.53
N ILE A 58 -5.96 -1.86 -7.37
CA ILE A 58 -5.86 -0.42 -7.16
C ILE A 58 -4.43 0.00 -7.48
N ALA A 59 -4.27 1.00 -8.35
CA ALA A 59 -2.97 1.58 -8.65
C ALA A 59 -2.33 2.15 -7.38
N ASN A 60 -1.00 2.06 -7.26
CA ASN A 60 -0.26 2.54 -6.10
C ASN A 60 -0.33 4.08 -6.01
N PRO A 61 -1.03 4.65 -5.01
CA PRO A 61 -1.17 6.09 -4.87
C PRO A 61 0.11 6.74 -4.31
N GLY A 62 1.04 5.97 -3.74
CA GLY A 62 2.26 6.49 -3.16
C GLY A 62 3.18 7.19 -4.16
N ALA A 63 3.15 6.78 -5.43
CA ALA A 63 3.85 7.52 -6.50
C ALA A 63 3.32 8.95 -6.65
N LEU A 64 2.00 9.14 -6.57
CA LEU A 64 1.37 10.46 -6.62
C LEU A 64 1.72 11.28 -5.37
N GLY A 65 1.66 10.66 -4.19
CA GLY A 65 2.00 11.30 -2.92
C GLY A 65 3.44 11.82 -2.89
N LEU A 66 4.40 10.98 -3.30
CA LEU A 66 5.82 11.34 -3.37
C LEU A 66 6.10 12.40 -4.43
N ALA A 67 5.48 12.31 -5.61
CA ALA A 67 5.68 13.31 -6.66
C ALA A 67 5.13 14.68 -6.26
N GLY A 68 3.95 14.72 -5.61
CA GLY A 68 3.37 15.95 -5.05
C GLY A 68 4.29 16.63 -4.04
N PHE A 69 4.82 15.83 -3.11
CA PHE A 69 5.75 16.30 -2.09
C PHE A 69 7.06 16.82 -2.70
N ALA A 70 7.68 16.02 -3.57
CA ALA A 70 8.99 16.29 -4.12
C ALA A 70 8.98 17.54 -5.01
N LEU A 71 7.99 17.67 -5.90
CA LEU A 71 7.91 18.83 -6.81
C LEU A 71 7.70 20.13 -6.02
N THR A 72 6.79 20.12 -5.05
CA THR A 72 6.49 21.31 -4.24
C THR A 72 7.69 21.73 -3.40
N THR A 73 8.36 20.76 -2.76
CA THR A 73 9.58 21.00 -1.97
C THR A 73 10.71 21.52 -2.85
N PHE A 74 10.89 20.95 -4.05
CA PHE A 74 11.92 21.35 -4.98
C PHE A 74 11.75 22.83 -5.38
N ILE A 75 10.57 23.22 -5.83
CA ILE A 75 10.31 24.60 -6.27
C ILE A 75 10.51 25.57 -5.10
N LEU A 76 9.98 25.27 -3.91
CA LEU A 76 10.19 26.12 -2.73
C LEU A 76 11.68 26.20 -2.33
N SER A 77 12.42 25.10 -2.44
CA SER A 77 13.84 25.06 -2.09
C SER A 77 14.71 25.89 -3.03
N VAL A 78 14.32 26.02 -4.31
CA VAL A 78 14.99 26.94 -5.25
C VAL A 78 14.88 28.39 -4.78
N PHE A 79 13.72 28.80 -4.26
CA PHE A 79 13.55 30.13 -3.65
C PHE A 79 14.32 30.25 -2.32
N ASN A 80 14.31 29.22 -1.48
CA ASN A 80 15.05 29.21 -0.22
C ASN A 80 16.57 29.27 -0.41
N ALA A 81 17.09 28.79 -1.54
CA ALA A 81 18.50 28.91 -1.92
C ALA A 81 18.93 30.37 -2.23
N GLY A 82 17.97 31.29 -2.34
CA GLY A 82 18.20 32.74 -2.35
C GLY A 82 18.37 33.36 -3.73
N GLU A 83 18.62 34.68 -3.73
CA GLU A 83 18.64 35.55 -4.92
C GLU A 83 19.69 35.18 -6.00
N TYR A 84 20.66 34.32 -5.65
CA TYR A 84 21.65 33.82 -6.60
C TYR A 84 21.03 32.91 -7.69
N LEU A 85 19.98 32.16 -7.36
CA LEU A 85 19.32 31.27 -8.33
C LEU A 85 18.13 31.93 -9.02
N ILE A 86 17.28 32.61 -8.25
CA ILE A 86 16.03 33.18 -8.75
C ILE A 86 15.66 34.42 -7.95
N ASN A 87 14.96 35.35 -8.62
CA ASN A 87 14.40 36.52 -7.95
C ASN A 87 13.36 36.09 -6.91
N ILE A 88 13.64 36.35 -5.63
CA ILE A 88 12.79 35.96 -4.50
C ILE A 88 11.38 36.57 -4.56
N LYS A 89 11.20 37.69 -5.26
CA LYS A 89 9.88 38.32 -5.44
C LYS A 89 8.92 37.45 -6.27
N LEU A 90 9.43 36.44 -6.97
CA LEU A 90 8.65 35.49 -7.77
C LEU A 90 8.19 34.25 -6.96
N GLU A 91 8.54 34.16 -5.67
CA GLU A 91 8.13 33.07 -4.76
C GLU A 91 6.62 32.75 -4.79
N PRO A 92 5.68 33.71 -4.99
CA PRO A 92 4.25 33.38 -5.08
C PRO A 92 3.87 32.32 -6.12
N VAL A 93 4.74 32.00 -7.08
CA VAL A 93 4.55 30.88 -8.02
C VAL A 93 4.48 29.51 -7.33
N VAL A 94 5.02 29.37 -6.11
CA VAL A 94 4.95 28.15 -5.30
C VAL A 94 3.51 27.87 -4.84
N LEU A 95 2.71 28.92 -4.61
CA LEU A 95 1.38 28.83 -4.01
C LEU A 95 0.44 27.83 -4.71
N PRO A 96 0.21 27.90 -6.05
CA PRO A 96 -0.66 26.94 -6.72
C PRO A 96 -0.16 25.50 -6.61
N VAL A 97 1.16 25.26 -6.70
CA VAL A 97 1.72 23.91 -6.61
C VAL A 97 1.58 23.35 -5.20
N ALA A 98 1.76 24.19 -4.18
CA ALA A 98 1.55 23.84 -2.78
C ALA A 98 0.08 23.55 -2.47
N LEU A 99 -0.87 24.30 -3.02
CA LEU A 99 -2.30 24.06 -2.77
C LEU A 99 -2.82 22.82 -3.50
N PHE A 100 -2.50 22.67 -4.79
CA PHE A 100 -3.15 21.66 -5.62
C PHE A 100 -2.37 20.35 -5.70
N TYR A 101 -1.04 20.39 -5.76
CA TYR A 101 -0.26 19.18 -5.99
C TYR A 101 0.36 18.64 -4.70
N GLY A 102 1.22 19.42 -4.04
CA GLY A 102 1.72 19.09 -2.70
C GLY A 102 0.63 19.07 -1.65
N GLY A 103 -0.48 19.78 -1.87
CA GLY A 103 -1.61 19.86 -0.95
C GLY A 103 -2.69 18.83 -1.26
N LEU A 104 -3.60 19.20 -2.16
CA LEU A 104 -4.80 18.42 -2.46
C LEU A 104 -4.50 17.04 -3.06
N ALA A 105 -3.70 16.95 -4.13
CA ALA A 105 -3.41 15.67 -4.75
C ALA A 105 -2.65 14.71 -3.82
N GLN A 106 -1.69 15.23 -3.05
CA GLN A 106 -0.97 14.47 -2.03
C GLN A 106 -1.90 14.01 -0.89
N LEU A 107 -2.82 14.85 -0.44
CA LEU A 107 -3.83 14.46 0.55
C LEU A 107 -4.70 13.32 0.02
N LEU A 108 -5.19 13.43 -1.22
CA LEU A 108 -6.00 12.40 -1.85
C LEU A 108 -5.22 11.08 -2.03
N ALA A 109 -3.92 11.16 -2.34
CA ALA A 109 -3.06 9.97 -2.37
C ALA A 109 -3.01 9.28 -0.99
N GLY A 110 -2.87 10.06 0.10
CA GLY A 110 -2.94 9.53 1.46
C GLY A 110 -4.28 8.87 1.80
N MET A 111 -5.40 9.45 1.34
CA MET A 111 -6.72 8.83 1.52
C MET A 111 -6.82 7.46 0.83
N TRP A 112 -6.19 7.29 -0.33
CA TRP A 112 -6.16 6.02 -1.05
C TRP A 112 -5.21 4.99 -0.42
N GLU A 113 -4.15 5.41 0.27
CA GLU A 113 -3.29 4.49 1.02
C GLU A 113 -4.02 3.78 2.18
N PHE A 114 -5.03 4.42 2.79
CA PHE A 114 -5.89 3.73 3.77
C PHE A 114 -6.61 2.53 3.15
N LYS A 115 -7.02 2.62 1.88
CA LYS A 115 -7.67 1.52 1.16
C LYS A 115 -6.70 0.37 0.85
N LEU A 116 -5.41 0.67 0.78
CA LEU A 116 -4.33 -0.32 0.64
C LEU A 116 -3.82 -0.83 1.99
N ASN A 117 -4.44 -0.43 3.11
CA ASN A 117 -3.97 -0.72 4.47
C ASN A 117 -2.53 -0.26 4.76
N ASN A 118 -2.03 0.73 4.01
CA ASN A 118 -0.72 1.32 4.22
C ASN A 118 -0.82 2.52 5.16
N ILE A 119 -0.78 2.25 6.46
CA ILE A 119 -0.95 3.28 7.50
C ILE A 119 0.17 4.33 7.44
N PHE A 120 1.40 3.90 7.13
CA PHE A 120 2.54 4.81 7.02
C PHE A 120 2.33 5.82 5.88
N GLY A 121 2.07 5.33 4.68
CA GLY A 121 1.81 6.18 3.51
C GLY A 121 0.58 7.07 3.72
N ALA A 122 -0.49 6.51 4.28
CA ALA A 122 -1.72 7.25 4.56
C ALA A 122 -1.49 8.41 5.52
N THR A 123 -0.76 8.17 6.62
CA THR A 123 -0.41 9.19 7.61
C THR A 123 0.53 10.22 7.00
N ALA A 124 1.60 9.79 6.34
CA ALA A 124 2.59 10.70 5.77
C ALA A 124 1.98 11.60 4.69
N PHE A 125 1.32 11.05 3.67
CA PHE A 125 0.80 11.84 2.55
C PHE A 125 -0.37 12.73 2.97
N THR A 126 -1.28 12.25 3.83
CA THR A 126 -2.38 13.10 4.33
C THR A 126 -1.83 14.27 5.15
N SER A 127 -0.89 14.01 6.06
CA SER A 127 -0.29 15.05 6.90
C SER A 127 0.51 16.07 6.10
N TYR A 128 1.37 15.64 5.18
CA TYR A 128 2.12 16.59 4.34
C TYR A 128 1.24 17.32 3.32
N GLY A 129 0.15 16.70 2.85
CA GLY A 129 -0.88 17.40 2.09
C GLY A 129 -1.53 18.53 2.88
N ALA A 130 -1.89 18.25 4.13
CA ALA A 130 -2.41 19.26 5.05
C ALA A 130 -1.36 20.33 5.42
N PHE A 131 -0.09 19.95 5.59
CA PHE A 131 1.02 20.89 5.77
C PHE A 131 1.07 21.90 4.63
N TRP A 132 1.10 21.45 3.37
CA TRP A 132 1.23 22.37 2.24
C TRP A 132 0.06 23.34 2.13
N MET A 133 -1.18 22.87 2.33
CA MET A 133 -2.35 23.75 2.33
C MET A 133 -2.35 24.74 3.51
N SER A 134 -2.00 24.27 4.71
CA SER A 134 -1.93 25.13 5.90
C SER A 134 -0.77 26.14 5.81
N PHE A 135 0.37 25.76 5.25
CA PHE A 135 1.51 26.63 5.04
C PHE A 135 1.23 27.69 3.98
N ALA A 136 0.60 27.32 2.86
CA ALA A 136 0.11 28.25 1.85
C ALA A 136 -0.86 29.29 2.46
N GLY A 137 -1.85 28.82 3.24
CA GLY A 137 -2.78 29.70 3.96
C GLY A 137 -2.06 30.58 4.99
N TYR A 138 -1.10 30.03 5.72
CA TYR A 138 -0.30 30.76 6.68
C TYR A 138 0.47 31.90 6.00
N VAL A 139 1.27 31.62 4.98
CA VAL A 139 2.13 32.60 4.32
C VAL A 139 1.32 33.66 3.56
N HIS A 140 0.23 33.27 2.89
CA HIS A 140 -0.48 34.19 2.00
C HIS A 140 -1.65 34.93 2.66
N ILE A 141 -2.31 34.32 3.65
CA ILE A 141 -3.51 34.89 4.28
C ILE A 141 -3.20 35.43 5.69
N ILE A 142 -2.44 34.68 6.48
CA ILE A 142 -2.24 34.99 7.91
C ILE A 142 -1.03 35.89 8.13
N LEU A 143 0.14 35.53 7.59
CA LEU A 143 1.41 36.23 7.80
C LEU A 143 1.33 37.74 7.45
N PRO A 144 0.69 38.17 6.34
CA PRO A 144 0.55 39.60 6.03
C PRO A 144 -0.23 40.38 7.10
N LYS A 145 -1.23 39.74 7.73
CA LYS A 145 -2.05 40.35 8.79
C LYS A 145 -1.29 40.49 10.11
N LEU A 146 -0.26 39.68 10.32
CA LEU A 146 0.52 39.64 11.56
C LEU A 146 1.81 40.47 11.49
N LYS A 147 2.15 41.08 10.34
CA LYS A 147 3.46 41.76 10.08
C LYS A 147 3.86 42.81 11.13
N HIS A 148 2.90 43.43 11.80
CA HIS A 148 3.15 44.48 12.80
C HIS A 148 3.19 43.97 14.25
N ILE A 149 2.98 42.67 14.46
CA ILE A 149 2.98 42.06 15.79
C ILE A 149 4.39 41.63 16.16
N ALA A 150 4.83 42.01 17.37
CA ALA A 150 6.10 41.59 17.91
C ALA A 150 6.20 40.05 17.99
N ASN A 151 7.41 39.50 17.80
CA ASN A 151 7.71 38.06 17.89
C ASN A 151 7.09 37.15 16.80
N ILE A 152 6.58 37.67 15.67
CA ILE A 152 6.04 36.83 14.59
C ILE A 152 6.98 35.70 14.12
N LYS A 153 8.29 35.95 14.09
CA LYS A 153 9.30 34.96 13.71
C LYS A 153 9.31 33.74 14.66
N LYS A 154 9.02 33.93 15.95
CA LYS A 154 8.91 32.83 16.92
C LYS A 154 7.69 31.96 16.64
N ALA A 155 6.57 32.57 16.22
CA ALA A 155 5.36 31.83 15.84
C ALA A 155 5.60 31.01 14.56
N THR A 156 6.23 31.58 13.52
CA THR A 156 6.67 30.82 12.34
C THR A 156 7.60 29.67 12.72
N GLY A 157 8.57 29.93 13.60
CA GLY A 157 9.50 28.92 14.08
C GLY A 157 8.79 27.78 14.80
N LEU A 158 7.82 28.07 15.67
CA LEU A 158 7.02 27.06 16.36
C LEU A 158 6.19 26.23 15.38
N PHE A 159 5.56 26.88 14.39
CA PHE A 159 4.81 26.18 13.33
C PHE A 159 5.70 25.18 12.60
N LEU A 160 6.87 25.59 12.12
CA LEU A 160 7.79 24.71 11.40
C LEU A 160 8.45 23.66 12.31
N LEU A 161 8.72 24.00 13.58
CA LEU A 161 9.28 23.07 14.56
C LEU A 161 8.32 21.92 14.89
N ALA A 162 7.02 22.20 15.00
CA ALA A 162 6.02 21.15 15.22
C ALA A 162 6.01 20.13 14.06
N TRP A 163 6.10 20.62 12.82
CA TRP A 163 6.23 19.77 11.64
C TRP A 163 7.55 19.00 11.60
N PHE A 164 8.66 19.64 11.98
CA PHE A 164 9.94 18.96 12.13
C PHE A 164 9.87 17.79 13.12
N ILE A 165 9.25 17.99 14.29
CA ILE A 165 9.05 16.91 15.28
C ILE A 165 8.14 15.81 14.71
N PHE A 166 7.09 16.16 13.97
CA PHE A 166 6.24 15.17 13.30
C PHE A 166 7.01 14.32 12.28
N THR A 167 8.06 14.85 11.67
CA THR A 167 8.89 14.14 10.68
C THR A 167 9.89 13.16 11.31
N LEU A 168 10.33 13.40 12.55
CA LEU A 168 11.32 12.56 13.26
C LEU A 168 10.72 11.25 13.78
#